data_AF-A0A067JW99-F1
#
_entry.id   AF-A0A067JW99-F1
#
_cell.length_a   1.000
_cell.length_b   1.000
_cell.length_c   1.000
_cell.angle_alpha   90.00
_cell.angle_beta   90.00
_cell.angle_gamma   90.00
#
_symmetry.space_group_name_H-M   'P 1'
#
loop_
_entity.id
_entity.type
_entity.pdbx_description
1 polymer ?
#
loop_
_entity_poly.entity_id
_entity_poly.type
_entity_poly.pdbx_seq_one_letter_code
_entity_poly.pdbx_strand_id
1 'polypeptide(L)'
;MAPVIPRFCVLKSNFGGKYLRYVREEKQHRYIRCDREDILDPFSKFKVERAKSNKDLVNIRCCYSNKYWRRTETDDYIVAAADAVEEDTSKWSCTLFKPLANDDITFRFQHVQNGNNVCYFRSNDVYGSCLIVRFPFEQTDGTDLFTITDWESLVILPKHVAIKGDNGKYLFYRGGGGDDHMEFGATDIGDNRVGEQIFTNPDGSILVKHDSNGKFWRATPNWIYPITTDASDSDPAVSFWPIKLEGNAIALRSKGNDRFLRRTDYGGTVNCLAAASWATTIDRQSHLVLEELVKVRQIYDVEYLLDDATIYDESILTLARSCVSNSTQQTQQIEVKMSYTEAWKYEWTTSTSTSASISMKVSLGIPKIMDSSIEVNEKWEKEYEWGTTIDGSLQLTKTIPVSVPPMTKTTVSLLATLGSCNVPFSYTQQDTLTDGNLDVSVKHDGVYSGVNCFKFRTETSEEKL
;
A
#
# COMPACT_ATOMS: atom_id res chain seq x y z
N MET A 1 6.70 6.33 28.38
CA MET A 1 5.52 6.64 27.52
C MET A 1 4.76 5.32 27.35
N ALA A 2 3.43 5.27 27.29
CA ALA A 2 2.77 3.99 27.05
C ALA A 2 3.13 3.50 25.64
N PRO A 3 3.49 2.23 25.45
CA PRO A 3 3.86 1.69 24.13
C PRO A 3 2.69 1.82 23.16
N VAL A 4 2.95 2.41 21.99
CA VAL A 4 1.94 2.71 20.97
C VAL A 4 2.22 1.87 19.74
N ILE A 5 1.22 1.11 19.29
CA ILE A 5 1.31 0.37 18.04
C ILE A 5 1.10 1.35 16.87
N PRO A 6 2.01 1.41 15.89
CA PRO A 6 1.85 2.22 14.70
C PRO A 6 0.55 1.88 13.94
N ARG A 7 -0.04 2.89 13.30
CA ARG A 7 -1.27 2.71 12.52
C ARG A 7 -1.05 1.75 11.35
N PHE A 8 0.08 1.84 10.68
CA PHE A 8 0.51 0.91 9.64
C PHE A 8 1.80 0.26 10.08
N CYS A 9 1.88 -1.06 10.04
CA CYS A 9 3.02 -1.77 10.58
C CYS A 9 3.34 -3.07 9.84
N VAL A 10 4.57 -3.50 10.03
CA VAL A 10 5.03 -4.87 9.76
C VAL A 10 5.28 -5.56 11.09
N LEU A 11 4.95 -6.84 11.16
CA LEU A 11 5.17 -7.66 12.35
C LEU A 11 6.20 -8.73 12.03
N LYS A 12 7.24 -8.84 12.85
CA LYS A 12 8.23 -9.92 12.81
C LYS A 12 8.01 -10.87 13.97
N SER A 13 7.92 -12.17 13.72
CA SER A 13 7.90 -13.15 14.81
C SER A 13 9.28 -13.21 15.47
N ASN A 14 9.33 -13.03 16.79
CA ASN A 14 10.58 -13.17 17.54
C ASN A 14 11.05 -14.63 17.59
N PHE A 15 10.12 -15.58 17.50
CA PHE A 15 10.44 -17.00 17.42
C PHE A 15 10.88 -17.42 16.00
N GLY A 16 10.08 -17.10 14.98
CA GLY A 16 10.36 -17.51 13.60
C GLY A 16 11.47 -16.70 12.91
N GLY A 17 11.76 -15.50 13.40
CA GLY A 17 12.77 -14.61 12.81
C GLY A 17 12.39 -14.05 11.43
N LYS A 18 11.13 -14.22 11.00
CA LYS A 18 10.56 -13.79 9.71
C LYS A 18 9.39 -12.83 9.91
N TYR A 19 9.07 -12.08 8.87
CA TYR A 19 7.91 -11.20 8.84
C TYR A 19 6.63 -11.95 8.54
N LEU A 20 5.55 -11.46 9.13
CA LEU A 20 4.19 -11.92 8.86
C LEU A 20 3.74 -11.41 7.50
N ARG A 21 3.06 -12.26 6.75
CA ARG A 21 2.45 -11.92 5.47
C ARG A 21 1.08 -12.53 5.27
N TYR A 22 0.32 -11.91 4.38
CA TYR A 22 -0.87 -12.49 3.78
C TYR A 22 -0.50 -13.55 2.73
N VAL A 23 -1.16 -14.70 2.79
CA VAL A 23 -0.94 -15.79 1.82
C VAL A 23 -1.97 -15.71 0.70
N ARG A 24 -1.49 -15.55 -0.55
CA ARG A 24 -2.32 -15.59 -1.76
C ARG A 24 -2.55 -17.02 -2.28
N GLU A 25 -1.59 -17.91 -2.02
CA GLU A 25 -1.55 -19.27 -2.58
C GLU A 25 -2.76 -20.13 -2.14
N GLU A 26 -3.32 -20.92 -3.07
CA GLU A 26 -4.64 -21.58 -2.92
C GLU A 26 -4.83 -22.40 -1.64
N LYS A 27 -3.83 -23.19 -1.20
CA LYS A 27 -3.99 -24.09 -0.05
C LYS A 27 -4.14 -23.36 1.29
N GLN A 28 -3.62 -22.13 1.37
CA GLN A 28 -3.58 -21.33 2.60
C GLN A 28 -4.06 -19.91 2.33
N HIS A 29 -4.88 -19.75 1.30
CA HIS A 29 -5.37 -18.46 0.87
C HIS A 29 -6.00 -17.72 2.06
N ARG A 30 -5.58 -16.47 2.27
CA ARG A 30 -5.92 -15.58 3.39
C ARG A 30 -5.30 -15.87 4.75
N TYR A 31 -4.53 -16.93 4.91
CA TYR A 31 -3.82 -17.17 6.17
C TYR A 31 -2.75 -16.11 6.39
N ILE A 32 -2.47 -15.84 7.67
CA ILE A 32 -1.32 -15.03 8.06
C ILE A 32 -0.17 -15.97 8.39
N ARG A 33 0.92 -15.87 7.64
CA ARG A 33 2.07 -16.77 7.74
C ARG A 33 3.36 -16.01 8.02
N CYS A 34 4.22 -16.61 8.82
CA CYS A 34 5.52 -16.09 9.22
C CYS A 34 6.65 -16.75 8.41
N ASP A 35 6.84 -16.32 7.17
CA ASP A 35 7.84 -16.90 6.26
C ASP A 35 8.51 -15.87 5.33
N ARG A 36 8.23 -14.57 5.50
CA ARG A 36 8.85 -13.53 4.66
C ARG A 36 10.15 -13.01 5.25
N GLU A 37 11.15 -12.91 4.39
CA GLU A 37 12.44 -12.30 4.71
C GLU A 37 12.36 -10.77 4.64
N ASP A 38 11.69 -10.25 3.62
CA ASP A 38 11.73 -8.83 3.29
C ASP A 38 10.66 -8.04 4.03
N ILE A 39 11.09 -7.00 4.76
CA ILE A 39 10.19 -6.13 5.50
C ILE A 39 9.25 -5.32 4.57
N LEU A 40 9.66 -5.10 3.32
CA LEU A 40 8.91 -4.33 2.32
C LEU A 40 8.00 -5.19 1.44
N ASP A 41 7.84 -6.48 1.74
CA ASP A 41 6.92 -7.34 1.00
C ASP A 41 5.49 -6.76 1.06
N PRO A 42 4.81 -6.60 -0.09
CA PRO A 42 3.51 -5.91 -0.16
C PRO A 42 2.40 -6.62 0.61
N PHE A 43 2.57 -7.92 0.90
CA PHE A 43 1.63 -8.73 1.67
C PHE A 43 1.89 -8.66 3.18
N SER A 44 2.96 -7.96 3.61
CA SER A 44 3.39 -7.87 5.01
C SER A 44 2.93 -6.57 5.70
N LYS A 45 2.23 -5.70 4.98
CA LYS A 45 1.69 -4.44 5.50
C LYS A 45 0.31 -4.65 6.15
N PHE A 46 0.22 -4.36 7.43
CA PHE A 46 -1.04 -4.40 8.19
C PHE A 46 -1.43 -3.02 8.69
N LYS A 47 -2.74 -2.78 8.81
CA LYS A 47 -3.29 -1.58 9.46
C LYS A 47 -3.92 -1.99 10.78
N VAL A 48 -3.58 -1.24 11.83
CA VAL A 48 -4.14 -1.39 13.17
C VAL A 48 -5.12 -0.26 13.42
N GLU A 49 -6.34 -0.61 13.80
CA GLU A 49 -7.45 0.31 14.03
C GLU A 49 -7.99 0.11 15.43
N ARG A 50 -8.16 1.19 16.21
CA ARG A 50 -8.75 1.09 17.55
C ARG A 50 -10.21 0.69 17.45
N ALA A 51 -10.64 -0.22 18.31
CA ALA A 51 -12.02 -0.67 18.35
C ALA A 51 -12.96 0.46 18.80
N LYS A 52 -14.20 0.42 18.31
CA LYS A 52 -15.23 1.40 18.67
C LYS A 52 -15.82 1.11 20.04
N SER A 53 -15.96 -0.18 20.37
CA SER A 53 -16.49 -0.69 21.64
C SER A 53 -15.54 -0.45 22.82
N ASN A 54 -14.22 -0.57 22.63
CA ASN A 54 -13.22 -0.39 23.67
C ASN A 54 -11.90 0.13 23.10
N LYS A 55 -11.43 1.28 23.58
CA LYS A 55 -10.21 1.94 23.08
C LYS A 55 -8.91 1.19 23.37
N ASP A 56 -8.93 0.22 24.28
CA ASP A 56 -7.79 -0.64 24.61
C ASP A 56 -7.69 -1.87 23.69
N LEU A 57 -8.70 -2.09 22.84
CA LEU A 57 -8.73 -3.18 21.86
C LEU A 57 -8.49 -2.64 20.45
N VAL A 58 -8.01 -3.53 19.58
CA VAL A 58 -7.72 -3.20 18.18
C VAL A 58 -8.33 -4.23 17.23
N ASN A 59 -8.65 -3.76 16.03
CA ASN A 59 -8.85 -4.58 14.85
C ASN A 59 -7.58 -4.48 13.99
N ILE A 60 -7.13 -5.59 13.42
CA ILE A 60 -5.97 -5.64 12.53
C ILE A 60 -6.48 -6.05 11.16
N ARG A 61 -6.04 -5.38 10.09
CA ARG A 61 -6.41 -5.75 8.72
C ARG A 61 -5.21 -5.79 7.79
N CYS A 62 -5.25 -6.70 6.83
CA CYS A 62 -4.29 -6.74 5.73
C CYS A 62 -4.50 -5.51 4.84
N CYS A 63 -3.43 -4.75 4.54
CA CYS A 63 -3.55 -3.61 3.64
C CYS A 63 -3.73 -4.03 2.18
N TYR A 64 -3.23 -5.22 1.81
CA TYR A 64 -3.40 -5.77 0.48
C TYR A 64 -4.86 -6.10 0.19
N SER A 65 -5.44 -7.10 0.89
CA SER A 65 -6.84 -7.52 0.67
C SER A 65 -7.89 -6.59 1.29
N ASN A 66 -7.48 -5.65 2.14
CA ASN A 66 -8.36 -4.80 2.94
C ASN A 66 -9.29 -5.57 3.91
N LYS A 67 -8.99 -6.84 4.20
CA LYS A 67 -9.79 -7.70 5.09
C LYS A 67 -9.21 -7.76 6.50
N TYR A 68 -10.10 -7.80 7.49
CA TYR A 68 -9.76 -7.90 8.92
C TYR A 68 -9.34 -9.31 9.31
N TRP A 69 -8.41 -9.36 10.26
CA TRP A 69 -7.99 -10.56 10.95
C TRP A 69 -9.13 -11.09 11.81
N ARG A 70 -9.37 -12.38 11.69
CA ARG A 70 -10.21 -13.18 12.59
C ARG A 70 -9.66 -14.59 12.63
N ARG A 71 -10.15 -15.41 13.54
CA ARG A 71 -9.84 -16.84 13.49
C ARG A 71 -10.64 -17.58 12.41
N THR A 72 -10.19 -18.78 12.06
CA THR A 72 -11.01 -19.82 11.43
C THR A 72 -11.94 -20.49 12.44
N GLU A 73 -13.12 -20.91 12.01
CA GLU A 73 -14.16 -21.43 12.91
C GLU A 73 -13.74 -22.69 13.69
N THR A 74 -12.96 -23.56 13.05
CA THR A 74 -12.66 -24.92 13.54
C THR A 74 -11.26 -25.07 14.12
N ASP A 75 -10.26 -24.47 13.48
CA ASP A 75 -8.85 -24.77 13.73
C ASP A 75 -8.08 -23.61 14.40
N ASP A 76 -8.79 -22.52 14.73
CA ASP A 76 -8.27 -21.35 15.43
C ASP A 76 -7.08 -20.63 14.76
N TYR A 77 -6.83 -20.85 13.45
CA TYR A 77 -5.83 -20.12 12.68
C TYR A 77 -6.25 -18.68 12.44
N ILE A 78 -5.31 -17.74 12.40
CA ILE A 78 -5.60 -16.35 12.03
C ILE A 78 -5.55 -16.16 10.52
N VAL A 79 -6.64 -15.61 9.98
CA VAL A 79 -6.84 -15.30 8.56
C VAL A 79 -7.29 -13.85 8.37
N ALA A 80 -6.88 -13.19 7.29
CA ALA A 80 -7.43 -11.90 6.85
C ALA A 80 -8.62 -12.13 5.91
N ALA A 81 -9.78 -12.40 6.49
CA ALA A 81 -10.95 -12.88 5.75
C ALA A 81 -12.30 -12.27 6.19
N ALA A 82 -12.30 -11.25 7.04
CA ALA A 82 -13.51 -10.51 7.42
C ALA A 82 -13.62 -9.21 6.62
N ASP A 83 -14.75 -8.97 5.95
CA ASP A 83 -14.99 -7.77 5.14
C ASP A 83 -15.27 -6.52 5.98
N ALA A 84 -15.75 -6.72 7.21
CA ALA A 84 -16.04 -5.66 8.17
C ALA A 84 -15.57 -6.06 9.58
N VAL A 85 -15.47 -5.06 10.45
CA VAL A 85 -15.21 -5.29 11.87
C VAL A 85 -16.37 -6.05 12.52
N GLU A 86 -16.06 -7.01 13.38
CA GLU A 86 -17.03 -7.74 14.20
C GLU A 86 -16.58 -7.67 15.66
N GLU A 87 -17.16 -6.73 16.40
CA GLU A 87 -16.80 -6.44 17.79
C GLU A 87 -17.68 -7.18 18.81
N ASP A 88 -18.63 -8.01 18.37
CA ASP A 88 -19.37 -8.91 19.26
C ASP A 88 -18.46 -10.05 19.75
N THR A 89 -18.05 -9.97 21.01
CA THR A 89 -17.16 -10.94 21.66
C THR A 89 -17.81 -12.29 21.93
N SER A 90 -19.08 -12.52 21.58
CA SER A 90 -19.69 -13.86 21.63
C SER A 90 -19.46 -14.65 20.32
N LYS A 91 -19.26 -13.96 19.19
CA LYS A 91 -19.12 -14.59 17.87
C LYS A 91 -17.72 -15.11 17.63
N TRP A 92 -17.62 -16.30 17.02
CA TRP A 92 -16.33 -16.87 16.64
C TRP A 92 -15.58 -15.99 15.64
N SER A 93 -16.31 -15.26 14.79
CA SER A 93 -15.81 -14.34 13.77
C SER A 93 -15.33 -12.99 14.32
N CYS A 94 -15.31 -12.79 15.66
CA CYS A 94 -14.83 -11.58 16.29
C CYS A 94 -13.44 -11.17 15.77
N THR A 95 -13.25 -9.89 15.45
CA THR A 95 -12.02 -9.33 14.88
C THR A 95 -11.14 -8.61 15.92
N LEU A 96 -11.54 -8.64 17.20
CA LEU A 96 -10.89 -7.91 18.27
C LEU A 96 -9.65 -8.64 18.81
N PHE A 97 -8.56 -7.88 18.93
CA PHE A 97 -7.33 -8.29 19.61
C PHE A 97 -7.00 -7.32 20.73
N LYS A 98 -6.50 -7.86 21.84
CA LYS A 98 -5.93 -7.08 22.93
C LYS A 98 -4.40 -7.07 22.79
N PRO A 99 -3.78 -5.92 22.51
CA PRO A 99 -2.33 -5.80 22.49
C PRO A 99 -1.79 -5.79 23.92
N LEU A 100 -0.74 -6.57 24.17
CA LEU A 100 -0.05 -6.67 25.45
C LEU A 100 1.43 -6.36 25.20
N ALA A 101 1.87 -5.16 25.60
CA ALA A 101 3.24 -4.74 25.38
C ALA A 101 4.21 -5.47 26.32
N ASN A 102 5.31 -5.96 25.76
CA ASN A 102 6.45 -6.48 26.50
C ASN A 102 7.52 -5.40 26.68
N ASP A 103 7.74 -4.58 25.66
CA ASP A 103 8.57 -3.37 25.69
C ASP A 103 7.99 -2.32 24.72
N ASP A 104 8.80 -1.34 24.31
CA ASP A 104 8.38 -0.24 23.42
C ASP A 104 7.99 -0.69 22.01
N ILE A 105 8.52 -1.82 21.52
CA ILE A 105 8.34 -2.29 20.13
C ILE A 105 7.88 -3.75 20.02
N THR A 106 7.94 -4.53 21.10
CA THR A 106 7.51 -5.93 21.11
C THR A 106 6.19 -6.11 21.85
N PHE A 107 5.28 -6.86 21.22
CA PHE A 107 3.90 -7.05 21.68
C PHE A 107 3.47 -8.50 21.55
N ARG A 108 2.55 -8.90 22.42
CA ARG A 108 1.68 -10.06 22.24
C ARG A 108 0.30 -9.58 21.83
N PHE A 109 -0.43 -10.42 21.12
CA PHE A 109 -1.82 -10.16 20.75
C PHE A 109 -2.69 -11.28 21.28
N GLN A 110 -3.65 -10.95 22.13
CA GLN A 110 -4.65 -11.90 22.63
C GLN A 110 -5.94 -11.76 21.82
N HIS A 111 -6.43 -12.84 21.22
CA HIS A 111 -7.70 -12.84 20.50
C HIS A 111 -8.85 -12.76 21.51
N VAL A 112 -9.68 -11.71 21.46
CA VAL A 112 -10.59 -11.36 22.56
C VAL A 112 -11.66 -12.41 22.82
N GLN A 113 -12.32 -12.94 21.78
CA GLN A 113 -13.40 -13.93 22.01
C GLN A 113 -12.90 -15.27 22.56
N ASN A 114 -11.74 -15.75 22.09
CA ASN A 114 -11.18 -17.04 22.47
C ASN A 114 -10.38 -16.95 23.79
N GLY A 115 -9.83 -15.78 24.10
CA GLY A 115 -9.07 -15.52 25.33
C GLY A 115 -7.59 -15.96 25.28
N ASN A 116 -7.15 -16.54 24.17
CA ASN A 116 -5.79 -17.03 23.99
C ASN A 116 -4.93 -16.09 23.14
N ASN A 117 -3.62 -16.20 23.31
CA ASN A 117 -2.61 -15.48 22.54
C ASN A 117 -2.49 -16.03 21.12
N VAL A 118 -2.22 -15.12 20.18
CA VAL A 118 -1.80 -15.40 18.81
C VAL A 118 -0.36 -15.87 18.85
N CYS A 119 -0.10 -17.06 18.35
CA CYS A 119 1.20 -17.73 18.36
C CYS A 119 1.63 -18.12 16.95
N TYR A 120 2.94 -18.16 16.73
CA TYR A 120 3.55 -18.90 15.62
C TYR A 120 3.25 -20.39 15.76
N PHE A 121 2.65 -21.01 14.74
CA PHE A 121 2.34 -22.43 14.76
C PHE A 121 3.55 -23.30 14.41
N ARG A 122 3.97 -24.11 15.37
CA ARG A 122 5.04 -25.10 15.20
C ARG A 122 4.46 -26.41 14.68
N SER A 123 4.48 -26.56 13.36
CA SER A 123 4.17 -27.83 12.72
C SER A 123 5.11 -28.08 11.55
N ASN A 124 5.27 -29.35 11.21
CA ASN A 124 5.97 -29.81 10.01
C ASN A 124 5.00 -29.99 8.83
N ASP A 125 3.69 -29.81 9.04
CA ASP A 125 2.71 -29.82 7.95
C ASP A 125 2.73 -28.48 7.17
N VAL A 126 1.84 -28.39 6.18
CA VAL A 126 1.74 -27.22 5.30
C VAL A 126 1.40 -25.93 6.05
N TYR A 127 0.72 -25.99 7.20
CA TYR A 127 0.33 -24.88 8.08
C TYR A 127 1.41 -24.48 9.09
N GLY A 128 2.56 -25.16 9.10
CA GLY A 128 3.73 -24.70 9.83
C GLY A 128 4.05 -23.23 9.51
N SER A 129 4.31 -22.43 10.53
CA SER A 129 4.55 -20.98 10.47
C SER A 129 3.30 -20.10 10.27
N CYS A 130 2.10 -20.66 10.12
CA CYS A 130 0.87 -19.86 10.19
C CYS A 130 0.63 -19.35 11.62
N LEU A 131 -0.09 -18.25 11.75
CA LEU A 131 -0.57 -17.78 13.04
C LEU A 131 -1.76 -18.62 13.51
N ILE A 132 -1.75 -18.97 14.80
CA ILE A 132 -2.81 -19.72 15.47
C ILE A 132 -3.08 -19.17 16.85
N VAL A 133 -4.31 -19.29 17.34
CA VAL A 133 -4.69 -18.93 18.70
C VAL A 133 -4.64 -20.19 19.58
N ARG A 134 -3.84 -20.21 20.67
CA ARG A 134 -3.66 -21.45 21.47
C ARG A 134 -3.66 -21.35 22.98
N PHE A 135 -2.83 -20.49 23.56
CA PHE A 135 -2.59 -20.49 25.01
C PHE A 135 -3.01 -19.16 25.65
N PRO A 136 -3.65 -19.16 26.84
CA PRO A 136 -4.07 -17.93 27.51
C PRO A 136 -2.95 -17.26 28.30
N PHE A 137 -1.76 -17.88 28.35
CA PHE A 137 -0.60 -17.43 29.10
C PHE A 137 0.60 -17.20 28.18
N GLU A 138 1.50 -16.33 28.62
CA GLU A 138 2.70 -15.96 27.88
C GLU A 138 3.61 -17.15 27.61
N GLN A 139 4.14 -17.24 26.39
CA GLN A 139 5.09 -18.28 26.02
C GLN A 139 6.52 -17.84 26.30
N THR A 140 7.26 -18.63 27.08
CA THR A 140 8.65 -18.32 27.49
C THR A 140 9.64 -18.37 26.33
N ASP A 141 9.27 -19.05 25.24
CA ASP A 141 10.06 -19.19 24.04
C ASP A 141 9.78 -18.11 22.98
N GLY A 142 8.86 -17.18 23.26
CA GLY A 142 8.55 -16.05 22.38
C GLY A 142 7.70 -16.41 21.15
N THR A 143 7.04 -17.57 21.11
CA THR A 143 6.13 -17.91 20.00
C THR A 143 4.95 -16.96 19.83
N ASP A 144 4.54 -16.31 20.90
CA ASP A 144 3.46 -15.31 20.93
C ASP A 144 3.96 -13.86 20.86
N LEU A 145 5.26 -13.66 20.66
CA LEU A 145 5.91 -12.36 20.69
C LEU A 145 6.25 -11.87 19.27
N PHE A 146 5.87 -10.62 19.00
CA PHE A 146 6.08 -9.97 17.72
C PHE A 146 6.75 -8.62 17.89
N THR A 147 7.80 -8.37 17.11
CA THR A 147 8.44 -7.07 16.98
C THR A 147 7.71 -6.28 15.90
N ILE A 148 7.31 -5.06 16.23
CA ILE A 148 6.53 -4.20 15.35
C ILE A 148 7.41 -3.09 14.79
N THR A 149 7.43 -2.97 13.47
CA THR A 149 8.07 -1.84 12.78
C THR A 149 6.99 -0.96 12.17
N ASP A 150 7.12 0.36 12.35
CA ASP A 150 6.26 1.35 11.71
C ASP A 150 6.49 1.35 10.19
N TRP A 151 5.45 1.00 9.41
CA TRP A 151 5.53 1.00 7.95
C TRP A 151 5.81 2.40 7.39
N GLU A 152 5.31 3.45 8.05
CA GLU A 152 5.49 4.83 7.58
C GLU A 152 6.95 5.32 7.74
N SER A 153 7.74 4.63 8.56
CA SER A 153 9.19 4.86 8.69
C SER A 153 10.03 4.21 7.58
N LEU A 154 9.44 3.29 6.82
CA LEU A 154 10.11 2.53 5.76
C LEU A 154 9.99 3.24 4.41
N VAL A 155 10.97 3.01 3.54
CA VAL A 155 11.06 3.68 2.24
C VAL A 155 11.23 2.65 1.13
N ILE A 156 10.26 2.60 0.21
CA ILE A 156 10.34 1.80 -1.02
C ILE A 156 10.80 2.71 -2.14
N LEU A 157 12.03 2.51 -2.60
CA LEU A 157 12.69 3.32 -3.62
C LEU A 157 12.56 2.69 -5.02
N PRO A 158 12.54 3.51 -6.09
CA PRO A 158 12.69 3.02 -7.45
C PRO A 158 14.07 2.39 -7.65
N LYS A 159 14.14 1.44 -8.57
CA LYS A 159 15.37 0.69 -8.84
C LYS A 159 16.42 1.51 -9.57
N HIS A 160 16.04 2.27 -10.61
CA HIS A 160 16.96 3.04 -11.45
C HIS A 160 16.76 4.53 -11.21
N VAL A 161 17.76 5.20 -10.63
CA VAL A 161 17.64 6.59 -10.18
C VAL A 161 18.89 7.41 -10.48
N ALA A 162 18.70 8.72 -10.64
CA ALA A 162 19.73 9.73 -10.45
C ALA A 162 19.45 10.49 -9.16
N ILE A 163 20.51 10.94 -8.51
CA ILE A 163 20.43 11.61 -7.21
C ILE A 163 20.81 13.07 -7.39
N LYS A 164 19.93 14.00 -7.00
CA LYS A 164 20.14 15.44 -7.12
C LYS A 164 20.33 16.06 -5.73
N GLY A 165 21.41 16.83 -5.58
CA GLY A 165 21.76 17.49 -4.32
C GLY A 165 21.05 18.82 -4.12
N ASP A 166 21.25 19.43 -2.95
CA ASP A 166 20.69 20.74 -2.58
C ASP A 166 21.20 21.91 -3.45
N ASN A 167 22.28 21.69 -4.20
CA ASN A 167 22.83 22.62 -5.18
C ASN A 167 22.17 22.51 -6.57
N GLY A 168 21.16 21.65 -6.72
CA GLY A 168 20.40 21.45 -7.96
C GLY A 168 21.16 20.66 -9.03
N LYS A 169 22.30 20.04 -8.70
CA LYS A 169 23.10 19.22 -9.61
C LYS A 169 22.93 17.74 -9.30
N TYR A 170 23.06 16.91 -10.33
CA TYR A 170 23.10 15.46 -10.19
C TYR A 170 24.46 15.00 -9.68
N LEU A 171 24.43 14.01 -8.80
CA LEU A 171 25.57 13.23 -8.38
C LEU A 171 26.08 12.44 -9.58
N PHE A 172 27.37 12.54 -9.88
CA PHE A 172 27.99 11.74 -10.92
C PHE A 172 29.34 11.19 -10.46
N TYR A 173 29.72 10.04 -11.01
CA TYR A 173 31.01 9.42 -10.76
C TYR A 173 32.11 10.08 -11.61
N ARG A 174 33.17 10.56 -10.96
CA ARG A 174 34.30 11.19 -11.67
C ARG A 174 35.11 10.17 -12.47
N GLY A 175 35.53 9.08 -11.83
CA GLY A 175 36.12 7.87 -12.42
C GLY A 175 37.38 8.02 -13.27
N GLY A 176 37.90 9.23 -13.47
CA GLY A 176 39.05 9.55 -14.30
C GLY A 176 40.30 9.85 -13.49
N GLY A 177 41.46 9.37 -13.93
CA GLY A 177 42.75 9.74 -13.34
C GLY A 177 43.00 9.25 -11.90
N GLY A 178 42.26 8.23 -11.44
CA GLY A 178 42.33 7.71 -10.07
C GLY A 178 41.45 8.48 -9.06
N ASP A 179 40.60 9.39 -9.53
CA ASP A 179 39.60 10.08 -8.71
C ASP A 179 38.26 9.33 -8.75
N ASP A 180 38.01 8.52 -7.72
CA ASP A 180 36.78 7.74 -7.60
C ASP A 180 35.62 8.52 -6.93
N HIS A 181 35.78 9.82 -6.62
CA HIS A 181 34.75 10.58 -5.90
C HIS A 181 33.43 10.69 -6.70
N MET A 182 32.34 10.70 -5.94
CA MET A 182 31.00 11.03 -6.43
C MET A 182 30.73 12.51 -6.18
N GLU A 183 30.52 13.31 -7.22
CA GLU A 183 30.36 14.77 -7.14
C GLU A 183 28.97 15.22 -7.58
N PHE A 184 28.35 16.14 -6.85
CA PHE A 184 27.15 16.87 -7.27
C PHE A 184 27.50 17.99 -8.27
N GLY A 185 27.82 17.63 -9.50
CA GLY A 185 28.26 18.59 -10.54
C GLY A 185 27.55 18.44 -11.90
N ALA A 186 26.89 17.32 -12.17
CA ALA A 186 26.22 17.10 -13.45
C ALA A 186 24.91 17.90 -13.56
N THR A 187 24.60 18.36 -14.77
CA THR A 187 23.38 19.15 -15.05
C THR A 187 22.35 18.43 -15.89
N ASP A 188 22.75 17.35 -16.55
CA ASP A 188 21.89 16.55 -17.41
C ASP A 188 21.70 15.17 -16.77
N ILE A 189 20.44 14.79 -16.57
CA ILE A 189 20.08 13.46 -16.08
C ILE A 189 20.42 12.36 -17.10
N GLY A 190 20.62 12.72 -18.38
CA GLY A 190 21.08 11.82 -19.43
C GLY A 190 22.59 11.53 -19.41
N ASP A 191 23.39 12.16 -18.53
CA ASP A 191 24.82 11.84 -18.41
C ASP A 191 24.99 10.39 -17.93
N ASN A 192 25.77 9.59 -18.67
CA ASN A 192 25.96 8.17 -18.38
C ASN A 192 26.72 7.90 -17.06
N ARG A 193 27.17 8.93 -16.35
CA ARG A 193 27.84 8.85 -15.05
C ARG A 193 26.94 9.23 -13.87
N VAL A 194 25.66 9.53 -14.07
CA VAL A 194 24.73 9.85 -12.96
C VAL A 194 23.91 8.65 -12.47
N GLY A 195 23.99 7.53 -13.19
CA GLY A 195 23.12 6.38 -12.99
C GLY A 195 23.43 5.56 -11.75
N GLU A 196 22.40 5.32 -10.93
CA GLU A 196 22.46 4.48 -9.74
C GLU A 196 21.34 3.41 -9.76
N GLN A 197 21.70 2.22 -9.31
CA GLN A 197 20.80 1.10 -9.06
C GLN A 197 20.62 0.86 -7.56
N ILE A 198 19.37 0.87 -7.10
CA ILE A 198 19.00 0.61 -5.71
C ILE A 198 18.62 -0.86 -5.54
N PHE A 199 19.25 -1.50 -4.55
CA PHE A 199 18.91 -2.85 -4.09
C PHE A 199 18.47 -2.75 -2.64
N THR A 200 17.31 -3.32 -2.31
CA THR A 200 16.81 -3.29 -0.92
C THR A 200 17.15 -4.59 -0.21
N ASN A 201 17.72 -4.48 0.98
CA ASN A 201 17.99 -5.58 1.87
C ASN A 201 16.72 -5.98 2.64
N PRO A 202 16.67 -7.21 3.19
CA PRO A 202 15.50 -7.70 3.92
C PRO A 202 15.09 -6.84 5.14
N ASP A 203 16.04 -6.12 5.74
CA ASP A 203 15.80 -5.21 6.87
C ASP A 203 15.27 -3.81 6.45
N GLY A 204 15.19 -3.53 5.15
CA GLY A 204 14.77 -2.22 4.61
C GLY A 204 15.92 -1.24 4.38
N SER A 205 17.15 -1.59 4.74
CA SER A 205 18.34 -0.86 4.29
C SER A 205 18.58 -1.09 2.79
N ILE A 206 19.43 -0.27 2.17
CA ILE A 206 19.72 -0.35 0.76
C ILE A 206 21.22 -0.51 0.49
N LEU A 207 21.51 -1.11 -0.65
CA LEU A 207 22.79 -1.04 -1.35
C LEU A 207 22.58 -0.19 -2.61
N VAL A 208 23.60 0.57 -2.98
CA VAL A 208 23.56 1.43 -4.16
C VAL A 208 24.70 1.02 -5.08
N LYS A 209 24.38 0.73 -6.35
CA LYS A 209 25.35 0.31 -7.36
C LYS A 209 25.42 1.36 -8.46
N HIS A 210 26.63 1.81 -8.76
CA HIS A 210 26.83 2.77 -9.83
C HIS A 210 26.78 2.09 -11.20
N ASP A 211 26.03 2.67 -12.13
CA ASP A 211 25.76 2.06 -13.44
C ASP A 211 27.02 1.97 -14.29
N SER A 212 27.83 3.02 -14.33
CA SER A 212 28.92 3.14 -15.31
C SER A 212 30.07 2.16 -15.08
N ASN A 213 30.33 1.80 -13.82
CA ASN A 213 31.44 0.91 -13.43
C ASN A 213 30.97 -0.40 -12.81
N GLY A 214 29.66 -0.54 -12.56
CA GLY A 214 29.04 -1.75 -12.03
C GLY A 214 29.43 -2.08 -10.58
N LYS A 215 29.90 -1.10 -9.79
CA LYS A 215 30.37 -1.30 -8.41
C LYS A 215 29.42 -0.64 -7.40
N PHE A 216 29.35 -1.24 -6.21
CA PHE A 216 28.58 -0.72 -5.09
C PHE A 216 29.29 0.42 -4.38
N TRP A 217 28.48 1.35 -3.89
CA TRP A 217 28.86 2.39 -2.98
C TRP A 217 29.43 1.80 -1.70
N ARG A 218 30.53 2.38 -1.23
CA ARG A 218 31.16 2.07 0.04
C ARG A 218 31.60 3.35 0.70
N ALA A 219 31.28 3.51 1.98
CA ALA A 219 31.82 4.58 2.82
C ALA A 219 33.26 4.25 3.22
N THR A 220 34.24 5.06 2.82
CA THR A 220 35.63 4.92 3.26
C THR A 220 36.43 6.23 3.21
N PRO A 221 37.15 6.61 4.28
CA PRO A 221 36.67 6.44 5.66
C PRO A 221 35.33 7.16 5.87
N ASN A 222 35.11 8.31 5.23
CA ASN A 222 33.86 9.08 5.29
C ASN A 222 33.32 9.48 3.91
N TRP A 223 34.10 9.33 2.84
CA TRP A 223 33.65 9.58 1.47
C TRP A 223 32.89 8.37 0.93
N ILE A 224 31.96 8.60 0.01
CA ILE A 224 31.23 7.52 -0.66
C ILE A 224 31.85 7.29 -2.03
N TYR A 225 32.28 6.05 -2.28
CA TYR A 225 32.89 5.65 -3.55
C TYR A 225 32.25 4.37 -4.11
N PRO A 226 32.01 4.27 -5.43
CA PRO A 226 31.56 3.04 -6.07
C PRO A 226 32.76 2.13 -6.39
N ILE A 227 33.31 1.45 -5.37
CA ILE A 227 34.62 0.77 -5.48
C ILE A 227 34.57 -0.75 -5.28
N THR A 228 33.49 -1.29 -4.72
CA THR A 228 33.40 -2.71 -4.36
C THR A 228 32.43 -3.47 -5.25
N THR A 229 32.74 -4.73 -5.53
CA THR A 229 31.80 -5.67 -6.17
C THR A 229 31.04 -6.50 -5.14
N ASP A 230 31.37 -6.35 -3.86
CA ASP A 230 30.68 -7.03 -2.76
C ASP A 230 29.29 -6.43 -2.57
N ALA A 231 28.27 -7.28 -2.75
CA ALA A 231 26.87 -6.96 -2.55
C ALA A 231 26.36 -7.48 -1.18
N SER A 232 27.26 -7.93 -0.32
CA SER A 232 26.91 -8.43 1.01
C SER A 232 26.55 -7.27 1.95
N ASP A 233 25.38 -7.35 2.57
CA ASP A 233 24.95 -6.43 3.63
C ASP A 233 25.70 -6.64 4.96
N SER A 234 26.58 -7.64 5.04
CA SER A 234 27.44 -7.91 6.20
C SER A 234 28.51 -6.84 6.42
N ASP A 235 28.94 -6.11 5.38
CA ASP A 235 29.80 -4.94 5.53
C ASP A 235 28.94 -3.68 5.74
N PRO A 236 28.88 -3.12 6.96
CA PRO A 236 28.04 -1.95 7.22
C PRO A 236 28.47 -0.72 6.41
N ALA A 237 29.68 -0.69 5.85
CA ALA A 237 30.14 0.41 5.01
C ALA A 237 29.46 0.49 3.63
N VAL A 238 28.85 -0.58 3.14
CA VAL A 238 28.14 -0.60 1.84
C VAL A 238 26.64 -0.39 1.97
N SER A 239 26.12 -0.37 3.20
CA SER A 239 24.69 -0.35 3.48
C SER A 239 24.23 0.98 4.06
N PHE A 240 23.09 1.47 3.56
CA PHE A 240 22.54 2.77 3.88
C PHE A 240 21.08 2.64 4.29
N TRP A 241 20.67 3.38 5.32
CA TRP A 241 19.28 3.43 5.77
C TRP A 241 18.57 4.62 5.12
N PRO A 242 17.55 4.41 4.27
CA PRO A 242 16.77 5.50 3.69
C PRO A 242 15.76 6.06 4.68
N ILE A 243 15.59 7.38 4.65
CA ILE A 243 14.60 8.11 5.46
C ILE A 243 13.83 9.03 4.54
N LYS A 244 12.50 8.90 4.55
CA LYS A 244 11.60 9.72 3.75
C LYS A 244 11.58 11.16 4.30
N LEU A 245 11.73 12.13 3.41
CA LEU A 245 11.52 13.56 3.71
C LEU A 245 10.27 14.06 2.97
N GLU A 246 10.03 15.36 3.02
CA GLU A 246 8.95 15.97 2.24
C GLU A 246 9.21 15.85 0.73
N GLY A 247 8.13 15.62 -0.05
CA GLY A 247 8.21 15.44 -1.50
C GLY A 247 8.99 14.18 -1.91
N ASN A 248 9.80 14.31 -2.95
CA ASN A 248 10.66 13.22 -3.48
C ASN A 248 12.08 13.23 -2.88
N ALA A 249 12.30 14.00 -1.83
CA ALA A 249 13.59 14.03 -1.13
C ALA A 249 13.69 12.89 -0.12
N ILE A 250 14.89 12.36 0.03
CA ILE A 250 15.26 11.43 1.08
C ILE A 250 16.53 11.91 1.78
N ALA A 251 16.76 11.38 2.97
CA ALA A 251 18.08 11.33 3.57
C ALA A 251 18.57 9.88 3.56
N LEU A 252 19.89 9.69 3.46
CA LEU A 252 20.54 8.39 3.58
C LEU A 252 21.46 8.43 4.80
N ARG A 253 21.36 7.43 5.68
CA ARG A 253 22.26 7.27 6.83
C ARG A 253 23.16 6.07 6.61
N SER A 254 24.48 6.24 6.70
CA SER A 254 25.41 5.11 6.59
C SER A 254 25.30 4.20 7.81
N LYS A 255 25.18 2.88 7.60
CA LYS A 255 25.26 1.90 8.69
C LYS A 255 26.68 1.74 9.25
N GLY A 256 27.71 2.19 8.51
CA GLY A 256 29.12 2.07 8.89
C GLY A 256 29.55 3.03 10.00
N ASN A 257 29.03 4.27 9.99
CA ASN A 257 29.41 5.30 10.97
C ASN A 257 28.24 6.08 11.57
N ASP A 258 26.99 5.72 11.25
CA ASP A 258 25.77 6.37 11.72
C ASP A 258 25.73 7.87 11.40
N ARG A 259 26.24 8.25 10.21
CA ARG A 259 26.22 9.63 9.70
C ARG A 259 25.36 9.75 8.46
N PHE A 260 24.76 10.93 8.31
CA PHE A 260 23.98 11.26 7.13
C PHE A 260 24.89 11.55 5.96
N LEU A 261 24.57 10.95 4.82
CA LEU A 261 25.18 11.26 3.54
C LEU A 261 24.79 12.68 3.16
N ARG A 262 25.76 13.44 2.65
CA ARG A 262 25.55 14.83 2.25
C ARG A 262 26.57 15.30 1.23
N ARG A 263 26.23 16.37 0.51
CA ARG A 263 27.19 17.16 -0.25
C ARG A 263 28.19 17.82 0.71
N THR A 264 29.48 17.58 0.48
CA THR A 264 30.56 17.99 1.38
C THR A 264 31.71 18.66 0.62
N ASP A 265 32.23 19.74 1.21
CA ASP A 265 33.47 20.39 0.81
C ASP A 265 34.52 20.15 1.91
N TYR A 266 35.59 19.42 1.59
CA TYR A 266 36.66 19.14 2.56
C TYR A 266 37.98 18.80 1.87
N GLY A 267 39.08 19.39 2.35
CA GLY A 267 40.43 19.01 1.93
C GLY A 267 40.73 19.21 0.43
N GLY A 268 40.07 20.18 -0.21
CA GLY A 268 40.19 20.42 -1.66
C GLY A 268 39.20 19.62 -2.51
N THR A 269 38.53 18.63 -1.93
CA THR A 269 37.40 17.93 -2.55
C THR A 269 36.14 18.77 -2.35
N VAL A 270 35.50 19.16 -3.45
CA VAL A 270 34.34 20.08 -3.47
C VAL A 270 33.12 19.34 -4.01
N ASN A 271 31.96 19.59 -3.40
CA ASN A 271 30.64 19.06 -3.75
C ASN A 271 30.55 17.52 -3.81
N CYS A 272 31.40 16.80 -3.08
CA CYS A 272 31.38 15.33 -3.13
C CYS A 272 30.48 14.73 -2.05
N LEU A 273 29.98 13.53 -2.31
CA LEU A 273 29.13 12.79 -1.39
C LEU A 273 29.94 12.17 -0.26
N ALA A 274 29.59 12.49 0.98
CA ALA A 274 30.23 11.93 2.16
C ALA A 274 29.23 11.61 3.26
N ALA A 275 29.49 10.55 4.01
CA ALA A 275 28.99 10.33 5.36
C ALA A 275 29.94 11.03 6.36
N ALA A 276 30.03 12.35 6.30
CA ALA A 276 31.00 13.14 7.07
C ALA A 276 30.83 12.91 8.59
N SER A 277 31.94 12.84 9.34
CA SER A 277 31.92 12.49 10.77
C SER A 277 31.10 13.44 11.64
N TRP A 278 30.91 14.69 11.20
CA TRP A 278 30.09 15.72 11.85
C TRP A 278 28.63 15.74 11.39
N ALA A 279 28.24 14.97 10.37
CA ALA A 279 26.88 14.93 9.84
C ALA A 279 25.96 14.05 10.72
N THR A 280 25.68 14.51 11.93
CA THR A 280 24.85 13.81 12.94
C THR A 280 23.36 14.11 12.83
N THR A 281 22.96 15.06 11.98
CA THR A 281 21.58 15.46 11.75
C THR A 281 21.32 15.61 10.25
N ILE A 282 20.04 15.56 9.85
CA ILE A 282 19.61 15.80 8.47
C ILE A 282 19.65 17.33 8.25
N ASP A 283 20.75 17.82 7.70
CA ASP A 283 20.90 19.22 7.30
C ASP A 283 20.56 19.42 5.82
N ARG A 284 20.53 20.68 5.36
CA ARG A 284 20.17 21.01 3.97
C ARG A 284 20.95 20.20 2.94
N GLN A 285 22.23 19.95 3.15
CA GLN A 285 23.09 19.22 2.21
C GLN A 285 22.84 17.70 2.22
N SER A 286 22.12 17.18 3.21
CA SER A 286 21.64 15.79 3.26
C SER A 286 20.33 15.55 2.52
N HIS A 287 19.70 16.60 1.95
CA HIS A 287 18.49 16.43 1.14
C HIS A 287 18.88 15.92 -0.24
N LEU A 288 18.56 14.65 -0.50
CA LEU A 288 18.84 13.97 -1.76
C LEU A 288 17.53 13.75 -2.50
N VAL A 289 17.33 14.45 -3.62
CA VAL A 289 16.14 14.26 -4.46
C VAL A 289 16.39 13.10 -5.42
N LEU A 290 15.49 12.12 -5.42
CA LEU A 290 15.54 11.00 -6.35
C LEU A 290 14.70 11.29 -7.58
N GLU A 291 15.31 11.15 -8.75
CA GLU A 291 14.64 11.19 -10.04
C GLU A 291 14.85 9.85 -10.75
N GLU A 292 13.76 9.22 -11.19
CA GLU A 292 13.81 7.92 -11.86
C GLU A 292 14.46 8.05 -13.26
N LEU A 293 15.34 7.11 -13.60
CA LEU A 293 15.99 7.03 -14.91
C LEU A 293 15.13 6.30 -15.94
N VAL A 294 13.88 6.70 -16.02
CA VAL A 294 12.87 6.09 -16.91
C VAL A 294 12.39 7.14 -17.92
N LYS A 295 12.45 6.80 -19.20
CA LYS A 295 11.93 7.62 -20.30
C LYS A 295 10.49 7.28 -20.64
N VAL A 296 10.16 5.99 -20.62
CA VAL A 296 8.82 5.49 -20.95
C VAL A 296 8.49 4.36 -20.00
N ARG A 297 7.30 4.41 -19.39
CA ARG A 297 6.72 3.33 -18.59
C ARG A 297 5.47 2.79 -19.28
N GLN A 298 5.40 1.47 -19.40
CA GLN A 298 4.24 0.76 -19.93
C GLN A 298 3.75 -0.25 -18.89
N ILE A 299 2.42 -0.29 -18.69
CA ILE A 299 1.75 -1.22 -17.79
C ILE A 299 0.83 -2.11 -18.60
N TYR A 300 0.99 -3.42 -18.47
CA TYR A 300 0.19 -4.43 -19.18
C TYR A 300 0.04 -5.70 -18.34
N ASP A 301 -0.70 -6.69 -18.85
CA ASP A 301 -1.04 -7.94 -18.16
C ASP A 301 -1.61 -7.73 -16.75
N VAL A 302 -2.55 -6.79 -16.64
CA VAL A 302 -3.21 -6.48 -15.37
C VAL A 302 -4.21 -7.57 -14.99
N GLU A 303 -4.01 -8.16 -13.82
CA GLU A 303 -4.84 -9.22 -13.26
C GLU A 303 -5.45 -8.75 -11.92
N TYR A 304 -6.76 -8.57 -11.90
CA TYR A 304 -7.52 -8.22 -10.69
C TYR A 304 -7.84 -9.47 -9.87
N LEU A 305 -7.49 -9.43 -8.58
CA LEU A 305 -7.81 -10.50 -7.63
C LEU A 305 -9.19 -10.22 -7.01
N LEU A 306 -10.24 -10.52 -7.77
CA LEU A 306 -11.62 -10.24 -7.38
C LEU A 306 -12.06 -10.97 -6.11
N ASP A 307 -11.53 -12.17 -5.86
CA ASP A 307 -11.79 -12.92 -4.63
C ASP A 307 -11.27 -12.18 -3.38
N ASP A 308 -10.25 -11.34 -3.53
CA ASP A 308 -9.68 -10.53 -2.46
C ASP A 308 -10.23 -9.11 -2.42
N ALA A 309 -11.20 -8.80 -3.28
CA ALA A 309 -11.86 -7.50 -3.29
C ALA A 309 -12.73 -7.32 -2.04
N THR A 310 -12.85 -6.07 -1.59
CA THR A 310 -13.64 -5.70 -0.43
C THR A 310 -14.54 -4.52 -0.77
N ILE A 311 -15.84 -4.64 -0.46
CA ILE A 311 -16.84 -3.57 -0.58
C ILE A 311 -17.08 -2.98 0.82
N TYR A 312 -17.14 -1.66 0.94
CA TYR A 312 -17.29 -0.96 2.20
C TYR A 312 -17.98 0.41 2.01
N ASP A 313 -18.29 1.08 3.12
CA ASP A 313 -18.95 2.40 3.15
C ASP A 313 -20.26 2.45 2.33
N GLU A 314 -21.05 1.37 2.39
CA GLU A 314 -22.36 1.30 1.74
C GLU A 314 -23.37 2.25 2.40
N SER A 315 -24.04 3.07 1.58
CA SER A 315 -25.11 3.97 2.01
C SER A 315 -26.20 4.09 0.95
N ILE A 316 -27.45 4.27 1.39
CA ILE A 316 -28.58 4.45 0.46
C ILE A 316 -28.62 5.92 0.03
N LEU A 317 -28.65 6.15 -1.28
CA LEU A 317 -28.73 7.45 -1.91
C LEU A 317 -30.05 7.60 -2.68
N THR A 318 -30.77 8.70 -2.45
CA THR A 318 -31.90 9.10 -3.29
C THR A 318 -31.40 9.87 -4.50
N LEU A 319 -31.48 9.26 -5.68
CA LEU A 319 -30.95 9.81 -6.93
C LEU A 319 -31.93 10.77 -7.62
N ALA A 320 -33.22 10.47 -7.54
CA ALA A 320 -34.27 11.32 -8.08
C ALA A 320 -35.58 11.12 -7.32
N ARG A 321 -36.40 12.16 -7.32
CA ARG A 321 -37.75 12.14 -6.76
C ARG A 321 -38.70 12.86 -7.71
N SER A 322 -39.85 12.26 -7.96
CA SER A 322 -40.90 12.86 -8.76
C SER A 322 -42.25 12.55 -8.14
N CYS A 323 -43.25 13.36 -8.48
CA CYS A 323 -44.58 13.25 -7.91
C CYS A 323 -45.65 13.36 -8.98
N VAL A 324 -46.64 12.49 -8.89
CA VAL A 324 -47.81 12.44 -9.76
C VAL A 324 -49.08 12.33 -8.92
N SER A 325 -50.14 13.00 -9.35
CA SER A 325 -51.41 13.05 -8.62
C SER A 325 -52.54 12.53 -9.49
N ASN A 326 -53.44 11.74 -8.91
CA ASN A 326 -54.65 11.27 -9.55
C ASN A 326 -55.89 11.85 -8.84
N SER A 327 -56.47 12.88 -9.46
CA SER A 327 -57.70 13.53 -8.98
C SER A 327 -58.98 12.84 -9.48
N THR A 328 -58.88 11.64 -10.04
CA THR A 328 -60.04 10.87 -10.50
C THR A 328 -60.47 9.84 -9.46
N GLN A 329 -61.66 9.26 -9.67
CA GLN A 329 -62.23 8.23 -8.80
C GLN A 329 -61.77 6.80 -9.16
N GLN A 330 -60.87 6.64 -10.14
CA GLN A 330 -60.35 5.36 -10.59
C GLN A 330 -58.83 5.36 -10.58
N THR A 331 -58.21 4.22 -10.32
CA THR A 331 -56.74 4.07 -10.38
C THR A 331 -56.22 4.37 -11.78
N GLN A 332 -55.15 5.15 -11.87
CA GLN A 332 -54.48 5.49 -13.14
C GLN A 332 -53.09 4.87 -13.21
N GLN A 333 -52.68 4.43 -14.40
CA GLN A 333 -51.28 4.07 -14.68
C GLN A 333 -50.60 5.28 -15.31
N ILE A 334 -49.59 5.82 -14.64
CA ILE A 334 -48.84 7.00 -15.08
C ILE A 334 -47.37 6.63 -15.24
N GLU A 335 -46.79 6.94 -16.39
CA GLU A 335 -45.35 6.79 -16.60
C GLU A 335 -44.60 8.01 -16.06
N VAL A 336 -43.79 7.79 -15.04
CA VAL A 336 -42.98 8.83 -14.40
C VAL A 336 -41.58 8.79 -15.00
N LYS A 337 -41.23 9.81 -15.77
CA LYS A 337 -39.86 10.02 -16.26
C LYS A 337 -39.04 10.76 -15.22
N MET A 338 -37.97 10.14 -14.74
CA MET A 338 -37.03 10.73 -13.79
C MET A 338 -35.66 10.89 -14.44
N SER A 339 -35.02 12.03 -14.23
CA SER A 339 -33.63 12.28 -14.62
C SER A 339 -32.75 12.23 -13.38
N TYR A 340 -31.61 11.56 -13.47
CA TYR A 340 -30.67 11.42 -12.37
C TYR A 340 -29.24 11.34 -12.88
N THR A 341 -28.28 11.67 -12.00
CA THR A 341 -26.86 11.62 -12.33
C THR A 341 -26.21 10.46 -11.61
N GLU A 342 -25.54 9.59 -12.35
CA GLU A 342 -24.60 8.63 -11.77
C GLU A 342 -23.24 9.28 -11.75
N ALA A 343 -22.61 9.34 -10.59
CA ALA A 343 -21.24 9.78 -10.42
C ALA A 343 -20.39 8.59 -9.93
N TRP A 344 -19.14 8.54 -10.38
CA TRP A 344 -18.18 7.55 -9.95
C TRP A 344 -16.81 8.18 -9.79
N LYS A 345 -15.98 7.52 -9.01
CA LYS A 345 -14.60 7.89 -8.75
C LYS A 345 -13.76 6.64 -8.73
N TYR A 346 -12.58 6.68 -9.35
CA TYR A 346 -11.63 5.59 -9.20
C TYR A 346 -10.18 6.05 -9.29
N GLU A 347 -9.29 5.25 -8.72
CA GLU A 347 -7.84 5.42 -8.78
C GLU A 347 -7.14 4.07 -8.72
N TRP A 348 -5.93 4.02 -9.28
CA TRP A 348 -4.99 2.92 -9.10
C TRP A 348 -3.74 3.41 -8.37
N THR A 349 -3.29 2.66 -7.39
CA THR A 349 -2.12 2.96 -6.55
C THR A 349 -1.19 1.75 -6.45
N THR A 350 0.06 2.00 -6.05
CA THR A 350 1.11 0.97 -5.85
C THR A 350 1.86 1.25 -4.54
N SER A 351 2.78 0.38 -4.12
CA SER A 351 3.51 0.52 -2.85
C SER A 351 4.67 1.51 -2.87
N THR A 352 5.12 1.93 -4.06
CA THR A 352 6.31 2.75 -4.25
C THR A 352 6.15 4.17 -3.69
N SER A 353 7.16 4.65 -2.96
CA SER A 353 7.04 5.87 -2.15
C SER A 353 7.22 7.18 -2.92
N THR A 354 7.73 7.12 -4.16
CA THR A 354 8.09 8.27 -5.01
C THR A 354 7.52 8.21 -6.43
N SER A 355 6.71 7.19 -6.78
CA SER A 355 6.30 6.87 -8.16
C SER A 355 5.28 7.81 -8.80
N ALA A 356 4.84 8.85 -8.09
CA ALA A 356 3.83 9.80 -8.56
C ALA A 356 4.32 10.74 -9.68
N SER A 357 5.55 10.61 -10.17
CA SER A 357 6.15 11.57 -11.13
C SER A 357 6.33 11.04 -12.56
N ILE A 358 5.98 9.78 -12.86
CA ILE A 358 6.07 9.25 -14.23
C ILE A 358 4.67 8.97 -14.78
N SER A 359 4.31 9.69 -15.84
CA SER A 359 3.15 9.35 -16.66
C SER A 359 3.41 8.08 -17.47
N MET A 360 2.45 7.17 -17.49
CA MET A 360 2.54 5.87 -18.15
C MET A 360 1.36 5.64 -19.10
N LYS A 361 1.60 4.90 -20.18
CA LYS A 361 0.53 4.45 -21.09
C LYS A 361 -0.07 3.17 -20.54
N VAL A 362 -1.37 3.17 -20.32
CA VAL A 362 -2.07 2.03 -19.72
C VAL A 362 -3.28 1.59 -20.54
N SER A 363 -3.62 0.31 -20.43
CA SER A 363 -4.92 -0.27 -20.82
C SER A 363 -5.46 -1.04 -19.62
N LEU A 364 -6.24 -0.36 -18.77
CA LEU A 364 -6.72 -0.89 -17.50
C LEU A 364 -8.19 -1.24 -17.59
N GLY A 365 -8.56 -2.44 -17.13
CA GLY A 365 -9.97 -2.73 -16.87
C GLY A 365 -10.47 -1.87 -15.70
N ILE A 366 -11.75 -1.47 -15.69
CA ILE A 366 -12.35 -0.74 -14.56
C ILE A 366 -13.22 -1.71 -13.75
N PRO A 367 -12.82 -2.09 -12.52
CA PRO A 367 -13.68 -2.83 -11.61
C PRO A 367 -14.88 -2.00 -11.16
N LYS A 368 -16.08 -2.57 -11.24
CA LYS A 368 -17.34 -1.91 -10.87
C LYS A 368 -18.14 -2.79 -9.91
N ILE A 369 -18.69 -2.17 -8.87
CA ILE A 369 -19.56 -2.86 -7.92
C ILE A 369 -20.91 -3.11 -8.61
N MET A 370 -21.31 -4.38 -8.63
CA MET A 370 -22.60 -4.87 -9.09
C MET A 370 -23.44 -5.29 -7.88
N ASP A 371 -24.62 -5.87 -8.10
CA ASP A 371 -25.55 -6.18 -6.99
C ASP A 371 -24.96 -7.13 -5.93
N SER A 372 -24.08 -8.05 -6.30
CA SER A 372 -23.46 -9.01 -5.37
C SER A 372 -21.98 -9.31 -5.63
N SER A 373 -21.36 -8.66 -6.61
CA SER A 373 -20.01 -8.97 -7.08
C SER A 373 -19.32 -7.71 -7.59
N ILE A 374 -18.01 -7.82 -7.85
CA ILE A 374 -17.26 -6.82 -8.61
C ILE A 374 -16.92 -7.44 -9.97
N GLU A 375 -17.16 -6.70 -11.04
CA GLU A 375 -16.89 -7.13 -12.40
C GLU A 375 -16.00 -6.14 -13.14
N VAL A 376 -15.26 -6.61 -14.14
CA VAL A 376 -14.33 -5.80 -14.94
C VAL A 376 -14.71 -5.93 -16.41
N ASN A 377 -15.56 -5.01 -16.89
CA ASN A 377 -16.18 -5.11 -18.22
C ASN A 377 -15.76 -3.99 -19.19
N GLU A 378 -15.23 -2.88 -18.67
CA GLU A 378 -14.80 -1.73 -19.46
C GLU A 378 -13.28 -1.60 -19.41
N LYS A 379 -12.67 -1.17 -20.53
CA LYS A 379 -11.25 -0.84 -20.60
C LYS A 379 -11.06 0.67 -20.73
N TRP A 380 -10.02 1.15 -20.06
CA TRP A 380 -9.61 2.54 -20.06
C TRP A 380 -8.19 2.64 -20.61
N GLU A 381 -8.04 3.40 -21.70
CA GLU A 381 -6.79 3.55 -22.43
C GLU A 381 -6.39 5.02 -22.53
N LYS A 382 -5.53 5.47 -21.62
CA LYS A 382 -5.01 6.84 -21.57
C LYS A 382 -3.62 6.86 -20.90
N GLU A 383 -3.03 8.05 -20.88
CA GLU A 383 -1.93 8.35 -19.98
C GLU A 383 -2.43 8.50 -18.55
N TYR A 384 -1.66 7.98 -17.60
CA TYR A 384 -2.01 7.92 -16.20
C TYR A 384 -0.77 8.11 -15.32
N GLU A 385 -0.96 8.70 -14.14
CA GLU A 385 0.04 8.76 -13.07
C GLU A 385 -0.54 8.05 -11.84
N TRP A 386 0.22 7.14 -11.22
CA TRP A 386 -0.26 6.37 -10.06
C TRP A 386 -0.79 7.31 -8.97
N GLY A 387 -1.95 6.97 -8.40
CA GLY A 387 -2.64 7.79 -7.41
C GLY A 387 -3.44 8.96 -7.97
N THR A 388 -3.46 9.18 -9.30
CA THR A 388 -4.35 10.18 -9.89
C THR A 388 -5.80 9.70 -9.79
N THR A 389 -6.60 10.44 -9.03
CA THR A 389 -8.05 10.24 -8.99
C THR A 389 -8.66 10.59 -10.36
N ILE A 390 -9.57 9.74 -10.83
CA ILE A 390 -10.41 10.00 -12.00
C ILE A 390 -11.87 10.05 -11.54
N ASP A 391 -12.49 11.22 -11.74
CA ASP A 391 -13.90 11.45 -11.49
C ASP A 391 -14.70 11.40 -12.81
N GLY A 392 -15.90 10.83 -12.77
CA GLY A 392 -16.81 10.80 -13.91
C GLY A 392 -18.26 10.96 -13.47
N SER A 393 -19.10 11.43 -14.40
CA SER A 393 -20.54 11.45 -14.19
C SER A 393 -21.30 11.32 -15.51
N LEU A 394 -22.51 10.77 -15.43
CA LEU A 394 -23.42 10.60 -16.57
C LEU A 394 -24.84 10.97 -16.15
N GLN A 395 -25.48 11.83 -16.94
CA GLN A 395 -26.91 12.10 -16.81
C GLN A 395 -27.71 11.00 -17.50
N LEU A 396 -28.61 10.39 -16.76
CA LEU A 396 -29.46 9.30 -17.20
C LEU A 396 -30.93 9.63 -16.99
N THR A 397 -31.78 8.94 -17.74
CA THR A 397 -33.24 9.05 -17.57
C THR A 397 -33.85 7.67 -17.45
N LYS A 398 -34.74 7.47 -16.48
CA LYS A 398 -35.49 6.24 -16.26
C LYS A 398 -36.98 6.54 -16.27
N THR A 399 -37.74 5.75 -17.02
CA THR A 399 -39.21 5.81 -17.05
C THR A 399 -39.74 4.69 -16.17
N ILE A 400 -40.62 5.03 -15.22
CA ILE A 400 -41.20 4.09 -14.27
C ILE A 400 -42.72 4.12 -14.38
N PRO A 401 -43.39 3.00 -14.72
CA PRO A 401 -44.84 2.92 -14.67
C PRO A 401 -45.30 2.84 -13.21
N VAL A 402 -46.22 3.73 -12.80
CA VAL A 402 -46.74 3.81 -11.45
C VAL A 402 -48.26 3.81 -11.45
N SER A 403 -48.83 2.93 -10.64
CA SER A 403 -50.27 2.88 -10.36
C SER A 403 -50.61 3.90 -9.28
N VAL A 404 -51.37 4.93 -9.61
CA VAL A 404 -51.77 6.02 -8.70
C VAL A 404 -53.24 5.81 -8.31
N PRO A 405 -53.55 5.47 -7.04
CA PRO A 405 -54.92 5.28 -6.58
C PRO A 405 -55.83 6.51 -6.74
N PRO A 406 -57.16 6.35 -6.61
CA PRO A 406 -58.09 7.47 -6.64
C PRO A 406 -57.81 8.48 -5.53
N MET A 407 -57.86 9.77 -5.86
CA MET A 407 -57.70 10.87 -4.90
C MET A 407 -56.40 10.80 -4.07
N THR A 408 -55.31 10.33 -4.69
CA THR A 408 -53.98 10.29 -4.05
C THR A 408 -52.91 11.00 -4.88
N LYS A 409 -51.88 11.41 -4.16
CA LYS A 409 -50.60 11.91 -4.65
C LYS A 409 -49.56 10.84 -4.38
N THR A 410 -49.00 10.25 -5.44
CA THR A 410 -47.93 9.26 -5.33
C THR A 410 -46.59 9.93 -5.59
N THR A 411 -45.66 9.73 -4.67
CA THR A 411 -44.27 10.17 -4.80
C THR A 411 -43.40 8.98 -5.12
N VAL A 412 -42.65 9.07 -6.20
CA VAL A 412 -41.74 8.04 -6.68
C VAL A 412 -40.31 8.48 -6.38
N SER A 413 -39.55 7.63 -5.70
CA SER A 413 -38.15 7.87 -5.39
C SER A 413 -37.30 6.78 -6.04
N LEU A 414 -36.33 7.18 -6.86
CA LEU A 414 -35.29 6.28 -7.36
C LEU A 414 -34.13 6.29 -6.36
N LEU A 415 -33.84 5.12 -5.80
CA LEU A 415 -32.76 4.91 -4.85
C LEU A 415 -31.68 4.03 -5.46
N ALA A 416 -30.44 4.20 -4.99
CA ALA A 416 -29.35 3.28 -5.23
C ALA A 416 -28.50 3.16 -3.97
N THR A 417 -27.67 2.13 -3.88
CA THR A 417 -26.60 2.05 -2.89
C THR A 417 -25.35 2.68 -3.48
N LEU A 418 -24.79 3.68 -2.80
CA LEU A 418 -23.44 4.17 -3.05
C LEU A 418 -22.49 3.33 -2.19
N GLY A 419 -21.44 2.77 -2.78
CA GLY A 419 -20.43 2.02 -2.03
C GLY A 419 -19.05 2.20 -2.62
N SER A 420 -18.05 1.88 -1.82
CA SER A 420 -16.64 1.91 -2.19
C SER A 420 -16.11 0.48 -2.29
N CYS A 421 -15.10 0.26 -3.13
CA CYS A 421 -14.40 -1.01 -3.20
C CYS A 421 -12.89 -0.84 -3.32
N ASN A 422 -12.16 -1.81 -2.77
CA ASN A 422 -10.74 -2.00 -3.04
C ASN A 422 -10.55 -3.35 -3.74
N VAL A 423 -9.80 -3.35 -4.84
CA VAL A 423 -9.48 -4.56 -5.61
C VAL A 423 -7.96 -4.66 -5.77
N PRO A 424 -7.30 -5.65 -5.14
CA PRO A 424 -5.89 -5.88 -5.35
C PRO A 424 -5.63 -6.35 -6.77
N PHE A 425 -4.48 -5.97 -7.35
CA PHE A 425 -4.11 -6.43 -8.68
C PHE A 425 -2.61 -6.68 -8.82
N SER A 426 -2.28 -7.53 -9.77
CA SER A 426 -0.93 -7.74 -10.27
C SER A 426 -0.79 -7.16 -11.67
N TYR A 427 0.43 -6.80 -12.06
CA TYR A 427 0.69 -6.20 -13.36
C TYR A 427 2.14 -6.41 -13.79
N THR A 428 2.40 -6.31 -15.09
CA THR A 428 3.76 -6.23 -15.64
C THR A 428 4.10 -4.77 -15.90
N GLN A 429 5.23 -4.33 -15.37
CA GLN A 429 5.83 -3.04 -15.64
C GLN A 429 7.03 -3.22 -16.57
N GLN A 430 7.01 -2.52 -17.70
CA GLN A 430 8.15 -2.38 -18.60
C GLN A 430 8.59 -0.92 -18.64
N ASP A 431 9.83 -0.69 -18.21
CA ASP A 431 10.47 0.61 -18.23
C ASP A 431 11.52 0.65 -19.34
N THR A 432 11.46 1.67 -20.18
CA THR A 432 12.56 2.06 -21.07
C THR A 432 13.42 3.07 -20.33
N LEU A 433 14.65 2.69 -20.01
CA LEU A 433 15.59 3.50 -19.25
C LEU A 433 16.20 4.63 -20.10
N THR A 434 16.89 5.57 -19.46
CA THR A 434 17.57 6.70 -20.14
C THR A 434 18.68 6.27 -21.09
N ASP A 435 19.26 5.08 -20.89
CA ASP A 435 20.26 4.47 -21.76
C ASP A 435 19.65 3.66 -22.92
N GLY A 436 18.32 3.54 -22.98
CA GLY A 436 17.58 2.77 -23.97
C GLY A 436 17.37 1.29 -23.63
N ASN A 437 17.91 0.79 -22.50
CA ASN A 437 17.66 -0.56 -22.05
C ASN A 437 16.23 -0.74 -21.53
N LEU A 438 15.74 -1.98 -21.55
CA LEU A 438 14.44 -2.36 -21.00
C LEU A 438 14.62 -3.04 -19.65
N ASP A 439 13.84 -2.61 -18.65
CA ASP A 439 13.67 -3.32 -17.39
C ASP A 439 12.22 -3.80 -17.28
N VAL A 440 12.02 -5.10 -17.17
CA VAL A 440 10.69 -5.72 -17.09
C VAL A 440 10.54 -6.44 -15.75
N SER A 441 9.46 -6.14 -15.05
CA SER A 441 9.18 -6.78 -13.76
C SER A 441 7.69 -7.01 -13.56
N VAL A 442 7.36 -8.15 -12.94
CA VAL A 442 6.00 -8.44 -12.47
C VAL A 442 5.87 -7.87 -11.05
N LYS A 443 4.76 -7.18 -10.82
CA LYS A 443 4.44 -6.49 -9.57
C LYS A 443 3.13 -7.01 -8.99
N HIS A 444 3.05 -7.06 -7.67
CA HIS A 444 1.91 -7.61 -6.93
C HIS A 444 1.41 -6.67 -5.82
N ASP A 445 1.70 -5.38 -5.95
CA ASP A 445 1.46 -4.36 -4.94
C ASP A 445 0.39 -3.34 -5.37
N GLY A 446 -0.32 -3.63 -6.45
CA GLY A 446 -1.36 -2.77 -6.99
C GLY A 446 -2.66 -2.84 -6.18
N VAL A 447 -3.27 -1.68 -5.94
CA VAL A 447 -4.63 -1.58 -5.37
C VAL A 447 -5.45 -0.57 -6.19
N TYR A 448 -6.58 -1.05 -6.72
CA TYR A 448 -7.63 -0.22 -7.29
C TYR A 448 -8.60 0.20 -6.20
N SER A 449 -8.94 1.48 -6.13
CA SER A 449 -10.01 2.01 -5.28
C SER A 449 -11.09 2.60 -6.17
N GLY A 450 -12.34 2.17 -5.97
CA GLY A 450 -13.48 2.61 -6.78
C GLY A 450 -14.68 3.00 -5.92
N VAL A 451 -15.51 3.92 -6.42
CA VAL A 451 -16.80 4.31 -5.83
C VAL A 451 -17.83 4.39 -6.95
N ASN A 452 -18.93 3.66 -6.80
CA ASN A 452 -20.05 3.74 -7.76
C ASN A 452 -21.41 3.43 -7.10
N CYS A 453 -22.49 3.78 -7.80
CA CYS A 453 -23.85 3.39 -7.44
C CYS A 453 -24.19 1.99 -7.98
N PHE A 454 -24.94 1.20 -7.21
CA PHE A 454 -25.41 -0.15 -7.54
C PHE A 454 -26.72 -0.47 -6.79
N LYS A 455 -27.34 -1.65 -6.97
CA LYS A 455 -28.62 -2.05 -6.33
C LYS A 455 -29.73 -1.00 -6.49
N PHE A 456 -29.99 -0.57 -7.71
CA PHE A 456 -31.02 0.43 -8.00
C PHE A 456 -32.42 -0.10 -7.68
N ARG A 457 -33.19 0.66 -6.90
CA ARG A 457 -34.58 0.31 -6.56
C ARG A 457 -35.50 1.52 -6.60
N THR A 458 -36.78 1.25 -6.69
CA THR A 458 -37.83 2.28 -6.69
C THR A 458 -38.68 2.14 -5.45
N GLU A 459 -38.92 3.25 -4.76
CA GLU A 459 -39.86 3.31 -3.65
C GLU A 459 -40.99 4.30 -3.98
N THR A 460 -42.21 3.94 -3.62
CA THR A 460 -43.40 4.78 -3.80
C THR A 460 -44.06 5.07 -2.46
N SER A 461 -44.41 6.32 -2.21
CA SER A 461 -45.21 6.73 -1.05
C SER A 461 -46.47 7.46 -1.48
N GLU A 462 -47.58 7.22 -0.80
CA GLU A 462 -48.88 7.78 -1.15
C GLU A 462 -49.36 8.74 -0.06
N GLU A 463 -49.91 9.87 -0.50
CA GLU A 463 -50.56 10.87 0.35
C GLU A 463 -51.97 11.11 -0.19
N LYS A 464 -52.97 11.27 0.68
CA LYS A 464 -54.33 11.65 0.25
C LYS A 464 -54.33 13.09 -0.25
N LEU A 465 -55.07 13.35 -1.33
CA LEU A 465 -55.28 14.68 -1.90
C LEU A 465 -56.30 15.51 -1.12
#